data_AF-A0A3N5NDI9-F1
#
_entry.id   AF-A0A3N5NDI9-F1
#
_cell.length_a   1.000
_cell.length_b   1.000
_cell.length_c   1.000
_cell.angle_alpha   90.00
_cell.angle_beta   90.00
_cell.angle_gamma   90.00
#
_symmetry.space_group_name_H-M   'P 1'
#
loop_
_entity.id
_entity.type
_entity.pdbx_description
1 polymer ?
#
loop_
_entity_poly.entity_id
_entity_poly.type
_entity_poly.pdbx_seq_one_letter_code
_entity_poly.pdbx_strand_id
1 'polypeptide(L)'
;MIEVLDWLIGKQKAGDRMINSVERLRQMKDFMRGELEPWNCRAGQNTVIIRVDGTLAPCFPMYSATHDGGVVGAEKFDRRQLDDMKTDCQKHCFSTLNHIVGYCYNDRRVIQWTLKQAMHGFQGVRGNFE
;
A
#
# COMPACT_ATOMS: atom_id res chain seq x y z
N MET A 1 19.27 -10.11 5.10
CA MET A 1 17.84 -9.83 4.76
C MET A 1 17.56 -9.92 3.25
N ILE A 2 18.37 -9.34 2.36
CA ILE A 2 18.13 -9.43 0.90
C ILE A 2 18.13 -10.90 0.40
N GLU A 3 19.04 -11.73 0.90
CA GLU A 3 19.10 -13.17 0.58
C GLU A 3 17.82 -13.94 0.96
N VAL A 4 17.14 -13.52 2.04
CA VAL A 4 15.86 -14.12 2.46
C VAL A 4 14.76 -13.78 1.47
N LEU A 5 14.74 -12.54 0.96
CA LEU A 5 13.78 -12.14 -0.07
C LEU A 5 14.02 -12.90 -1.37
N ASP A 6 15.28 -13.11 -1.75
CA ASP A 6 15.62 -13.94 -2.92
C ASP A 6 15.18 -15.40 -2.76
N TRP A 7 15.38 -15.96 -1.56
CA TRP A 7 14.87 -17.29 -1.23
C TRP A 7 13.35 -17.37 -1.30
N LEU A 8 12.63 -16.39 -0.73
CA LEU A 8 11.16 -16.35 -0.78
C LEU A 8 10.63 -16.25 -2.21
N ILE A 9 11.24 -15.40 -3.04
CA ILE A 9 10.89 -15.29 -4.47
C ILE A 9 11.14 -16.61 -5.19
N GLY A 10 12.26 -17.28 -4.91
CA GLY A 10 12.57 -18.60 -5.45
C GLY A 10 11.51 -19.65 -5.08
N LYS A 11 11.10 -19.68 -3.81
CA LYS A 11 10.04 -20.57 -3.29
C LYS A 11 8.69 -20.31 -3.96
N GLN A 12 8.29 -19.05 -4.07
CA GLN A 12 7.03 -18.68 -4.73
C GLN A 12 7.03 -19.11 -6.21
N LYS A 13 8.14 -18.91 -6.93
CA LYS A 13 8.30 -19.37 -8.31
C LYS A 13 8.29 -20.90 -8.45
N ALA A 14 8.71 -21.63 -7.41
CA ALA A 14 8.65 -23.09 -7.35
C ALA A 14 7.23 -23.64 -7.05
N GLY A 15 6.24 -22.76 -6.82
CA GLY A 15 4.84 -23.13 -6.62
C GLY A 15 4.32 -22.93 -5.19
N ASP A 16 5.17 -22.47 -4.26
CA ASP A 16 4.72 -22.18 -2.89
C ASP A 16 3.75 -20.99 -2.88
N ARG A 17 2.60 -21.17 -2.22
CA ARG A 17 1.62 -20.08 -2.09
C ARG A 17 2.07 -19.10 -1.02
N MET A 18 2.21 -17.84 -1.41
CA MET A 18 2.54 -16.73 -0.53
C MET A 18 1.51 -15.60 -0.69
N ILE A 19 1.29 -14.86 0.39
CA ILE A 19 0.35 -13.72 0.40
C ILE A 19 0.91 -12.55 -0.40
N ASN A 20 2.21 -12.26 -0.22
CA ASN A 20 2.87 -11.21 -0.99
C ASN A 20 3.19 -11.73 -2.39
N SER A 21 2.95 -10.90 -3.42
CA SER A 21 3.38 -11.20 -4.79
C SER A 21 4.90 -11.13 -4.92
N VAL A 22 5.45 -11.78 -5.96
CA VAL A 22 6.87 -11.69 -6.30
C VAL A 22 7.27 -10.22 -6.50
N GLU A 23 6.39 -9.43 -7.11
CA GLU A 23 6.61 -8.02 -7.33
C GLU A 23 6.74 -7.24 -6.01
N ARG A 24 5.85 -7.49 -5.04
CA ARG A 24 5.93 -6.85 -3.73
C ARG A 24 7.22 -7.20 -2.99
N LEU A 25 7.71 -8.43 -3.13
CA LEU A 25 8.98 -8.86 -2.55
C LEU A 25 10.18 -8.18 -3.22
N ARG A 26 10.13 -7.94 -4.53
CA ARG A 26 11.17 -7.15 -5.24
C ARG A 26 11.18 -5.69 -4.76
N GLN A 27 10.03 -5.05 -4.69
CA GLN A 27 9.91 -3.69 -4.17
C GLN A 27 10.45 -3.56 -2.74
N MET A 28 10.33 -4.61 -1.91
CA MET A 28 10.94 -4.62 -0.58
C MET A 28 12.47 -4.63 -0.64
N LYS A 29 13.07 -5.31 -1.62
CA LYS A 29 14.52 -5.27 -1.85
C LYS A 29 14.97 -3.86 -2.25
N ASP A 30 14.24 -3.23 -3.14
CA ASP A 30 14.56 -1.90 -3.66
C ASP A 30 14.44 -0.85 -2.54
N PHE A 31 13.36 -0.94 -1.74
CA PHE A 31 13.20 -0.16 -0.52
C PHE A 31 14.40 -0.29 0.43
N MET A 32 14.88 -1.53 0.66
CA MET A 32 16.04 -1.77 1.52
C MET A 32 17.36 -1.23 0.95
N ARG A 33 17.44 -0.99 -0.37
CA ARG A 33 18.58 -0.34 -1.04
C ARG A 33 18.47 1.19 -1.01
N GLY A 34 17.38 1.73 -0.46
CA GLY A 34 17.09 3.16 -0.47
C GLY A 34 16.40 3.65 -1.74
N GLU A 35 15.99 2.74 -2.63
CA GLU A 35 15.18 3.08 -3.79
C GLU A 35 13.71 3.13 -3.35
N LEU A 36 13.08 4.29 -3.55
CA LEU A 36 11.70 4.51 -3.16
C LEU A 36 10.84 4.90 -4.35
N GLU A 37 10.00 3.97 -4.79
CA GLU A 37 8.87 4.31 -5.63
C GLU A 37 7.74 4.86 -4.75
N PRO A 38 7.25 6.09 -5.00
CA PRO A 38 6.06 6.59 -4.35
C PRO A 38 4.90 5.63 -4.60
N TRP A 39 4.26 5.13 -3.54
CA TRP A 39 3.03 4.38 -3.68
C TRP A 39 1.84 5.22 -3.25
N ASN A 40 0.67 4.87 -3.76
CA ASN A 40 -0.61 5.52 -3.47
C ASN A 40 -1.05 5.28 -2.01
N CYS A 41 -0.34 5.82 -1.02
CA CYS A 41 -0.57 5.60 0.40
C CYS A 41 -1.89 6.25 0.85
N ARG A 42 -2.82 5.45 1.35
CA ARG A 42 -4.18 5.90 1.74
C ARG A 42 -4.35 6.16 3.25
N ALA A 43 -3.25 6.24 3.99
CA ALA A 43 -3.24 6.65 5.40
C ALA A 43 -3.90 8.04 5.58
N GLY A 44 -4.80 8.18 6.54
CA GLY A 44 -5.62 9.37 6.76
C GLY A 44 -6.73 9.59 5.72
N GLN A 45 -6.93 8.66 4.78
CA GLN A 45 -8.01 8.73 3.78
C GLN A 45 -8.97 7.55 3.92
N ASN A 46 -8.45 6.33 3.85
CA ASN A 46 -9.23 5.09 3.97
C ASN A 46 -8.89 4.30 5.24
N THR A 47 -7.75 4.61 5.85
CA THR A 47 -7.27 4.01 7.10
C THR A 47 -6.88 5.12 8.06
N VAL A 48 -7.17 4.90 9.35
CA VAL A 48 -6.86 5.86 10.41
C VAL A 48 -6.51 5.08 11.67
N ILE A 49 -5.67 5.68 12.52
CA ILE A 49 -5.43 5.21 13.89
C ILE A 49 -6.22 6.11 14.84
N ILE A 50 -7.02 5.49 15.69
CA ILE A 50 -7.65 6.16 16.82
C ILE A 50 -6.65 6.08 17.98
N ARG A 51 -6.20 7.23 18.48
CA ARG A 51 -5.34 7.32 19.66
C ARG A 51 -6.16 7.02 20.91
N VAL A 52 -5.46 6.77 22.02
CA VAL A 52 -6.09 6.43 23.31
C VAL A 52 -6.95 7.56 23.89
N ASP A 53 -6.71 8.79 23.46
CA ASP A 53 -7.48 9.98 23.82
C ASP A 53 -8.63 10.30 22.86
N GLY A 54 -8.87 9.43 21.86
CA GLY A 54 -9.92 9.59 20.84
C GLY A 54 -9.54 10.52 19.68
N THR A 55 -8.34 11.11 19.69
CA THR A 55 -7.83 11.88 18.53
C THR A 55 -7.38 10.96 17.41
N LEU A 56 -7.30 11.48 16.19
CA LEU A 56 -6.98 10.70 15.00
C LEU A 56 -5.54 10.95 14.52
N ALA A 57 -4.88 9.88 14.10
CA ALA A 57 -3.60 9.91 13.38
C ALA A 57 -3.70 9.16 12.05
N PRO A 58 -2.96 9.56 11.00
CA PRO A 58 -3.08 8.91 9.69
C PRO A 58 -2.61 7.45 9.69
N CYS A 59 -1.51 7.13 10.39
CA CYS A 59 -0.93 5.79 10.51
C CYS A 59 0.11 5.74 11.65
N PHE A 60 0.69 4.56 11.93
CA PHE A 60 1.68 4.38 13.00
C PHE A 60 2.95 5.24 12.85
N PRO A 61 3.61 5.33 11.68
CA PRO A 61 4.74 6.25 11.50
C PRO A 61 4.41 7.72 11.78
N MET A 62 3.13 8.11 11.64
CA MET A 62 2.64 9.46 11.89
C MET A 62 1.83 9.55 13.20
N TYR A 63 1.99 8.59 14.11
CA TYR A 63 1.24 8.56 15.37
C TYR A 63 1.50 9.81 16.22
N SER A 64 2.74 10.28 16.23
CA SER A 64 3.18 11.49 16.93
C SER A 64 3.10 12.77 16.09
N ALA A 65 2.45 12.74 14.93
CA ALA A 65 2.26 13.95 14.14
C ALA A 65 1.46 15.00 14.94
N THR A 66 1.95 16.25 14.93
CA THR A 66 1.36 17.37 15.67
C THR A 66 0.18 18.03 14.97
N HIS A 67 -0.11 17.62 13.73
CA HIS A 67 -1.26 18.11 12.96
C HIS A 67 -2.58 17.60 13.56
N ASP A 68 -3.60 18.46 13.58
CA ASP A 68 -4.94 18.11 14.08
C ASP A 68 -5.70 17.24 13.07
N GLY A 69 -5.69 15.93 13.30
CA GLY A 69 -6.48 14.96 12.53
C GLY A 69 -7.97 14.93 12.92
N GLY A 70 -8.37 15.68 13.95
CA GLY A 70 -9.70 15.64 14.54
C GLY A 70 -9.88 14.48 15.52
N VAL A 71 -11.13 14.15 15.80
CA VAL A 71 -11.56 13.07 16.71
C VAL A 71 -12.52 12.12 16.01
N VAL A 72 -12.78 10.97 16.61
CA VAL A 72 -13.76 10.01 16.06
C VAL A 72 -15.12 10.69 15.82
N GLY A 73 -15.61 10.63 14.57
CA GLY A 73 -16.87 11.24 14.15
C GLY A 73 -16.79 12.72 13.76
N ALA A 74 -15.62 13.35 13.92
CA ALA A 74 -15.34 14.71 13.47
C ALA A 74 -13.88 14.80 12.98
N GLU A 75 -13.59 14.06 11.90
CA GLU A 75 -12.27 14.04 11.27
C GLU A 75 -11.93 15.37 10.59
N LYS A 76 -10.65 15.74 10.60
CA LYS A 76 -10.15 16.99 10.03
C LYS A 76 -8.99 16.80 9.06
N PHE A 77 -8.85 15.60 8.50
CA PHE A 77 -7.77 15.31 7.57
C PHE A 77 -7.90 16.13 6.28
N ASP A 78 -6.92 17.00 6.03
CA ASP A 78 -6.76 17.67 4.75
C ASP A 78 -5.92 16.82 3.79
N ARG A 79 -6.36 16.70 2.54
CA ARG A 79 -5.69 15.85 1.54
C ARG A 79 -4.30 16.38 1.17
N ARG A 80 -4.16 17.69 1.00
CA ARG A 80 -2.88 18.29 0.59
C ARG A 80 -1.84 18.15 1.69
N GLN A 81 -2.23 18.48 2.92
CA GLN A 81 -1.39 18.27 4.10
C GLN A 81 -0.95 16.81 4.24
N LEU A 82 -1.87 15.85 4.04
CA LEU A 82 -1.53 14.43 4.08
C LEU A 82 -0.52 14.04 3.00
N ASP A 83 -0.67 14.55 1.78
CA ASP A 83 0.23 14.23 0.67
C ASP A 83 1.64 14.78 0.93
N ASP A 84 1.74 16.00 1.46
CA ASP A 84 3.01 16.62 1.86
C ASP A 84 3.70 15.84 3.00
N MET A 85 2.96 15.48 4.04
CA MET A 85 3.48 14.66 5.15
C MET A 85 3.98 13.29 4.66
N LYS A 86 3.31 12.72 3.66
CA LYS A 86 3.65 11.41 3.11
C LYS A 86 4.90 11.44 2.23
N THR A 87 5.25 12.57 1.62
CA THR A 87 6.48 12.69 0.83
C THR A 87 7.71 12.27 1.64
N ASP A 88 7.74 12.62 2.93
CA ASP A 88 8.82 12.21 3.81
C ASP A 88 8.57 10.85 4.47
N CYS A 89 7.36 10.63 5.01
CA CYS A 89 7.01 9.37 5.69
C CYS A 89 7.24 8.13 4.81
N GLN A 90 6.92 8.20 3.51
CA GLN A 90 7.04 7.02 2.62
C GLN A 90 8.49 6.55 2.47
N LYS A 91 9.49 7.43 2.63
CA LYS A 91 10.92 7.06 2.58
C LYS A 91 11.32 6.05 3.66
N HIS A 92 10.57 5.99 4.75
CA HIS A 92 10.89 5.21 5.94
C HIS A 92 9.81 4.19 6.31
N CYS A 93 8.75 4.08 5.50
CA CYS A 93 7.60 3.23 5.81
C CYS A 93 7.42 2.20 4.70
N PHE A 94 7.35 0.90 5.05
CA PHE A 94 6.97 -0.18 4.13
C PHE A 94 5.74 -0.94 4.62
N SER A 95 4.63 -0.22 4.79
CA SER A 95 3.38 -0.77 5.33
C SER A 95 2.67 -1.68 4.31
N THR A 96 2.61 -2.98 4.60
CA THR A 96 1.81 -3.94 3.84
C THR A 96 0.32 -3.56 3.80
N LEU A 97 -0.23 -3.12 4.94
CA LEU A 97 -1.64 -2.70 5.05
C LEU A 97 -1.95 -1.54 4.10
N ASN A 98 -1.22 -0.43 4.21
CA ASN A 98 -1.50 0.76 3.40
C ASN A 98 -1.16 0.55 1.92
N HIS A 99 -0.21 -0.34 1.62
CA HIS A 99 0.05 -0.77 0.25
C HIS A 99 -1.14 -1.53 -0.35
N ILE A 100 -1.70 -2.51 0.38
CA ILE A 100 -2.88 -3.26 -0.08
C ILE A 100 -4.07 -2.32 -0.28
N VAL A 101 -4.31 -1.39 0.65
CA VAL A 101 -5.39 -0.41 0.51
C VAL A 101 -5.14 0.48 -0.71
N GLY A 102 -3.92 0.97 -0.91
CA GLY A 102 -3.54 1.73 -2.10
C GLY A 102 -3.76 0.95 -3.40
N TYR A 103 -3.49 -0.36 -3.40
CA TYR A 103 -3.76 -1.26 -4.52
C TYR A 103 -5.26 -1.46 -4.77
N CYS A 104 -6.06 -1.64 -3.71
CA CYS A 104 -7.50 -1.84 -3.81
C CYS A 104 -8.25 -0.60 -4.31
N TYR A 105 -7.81 0.60 -3.93
CA TYR A 105 -8.39 1.88 -4.36
C TYR A 105 -7.69 2.48 -5.60
N ASN A 106 -7.00 1.65 -6.39
CA ASN A 106 -6.42 2.10 -7.66
C ASN A 106 -7.36 1.77 -8.83
N ASP A 107 -8.18 2.74 -9.23
CA ASP A 107 -9.19 2.59 -10.29
C ASP A 107 -8.59 2.22 -11.65
N ARG A 108 -7.34 2.64 -11.92
CA ARG A 108 -6.61 2.29 -13.15
C ARG A 108 -6.53 0.78 -13.33
N ARG A 109 -6.38 0.03 -12.23
CA ARG A 109 -6.32 -1.43 -12.25
C ARG A 109 -7.63 -2.03 -12.78
N VAL A 110 -8.76 -1.51 -12.31
CA VAL A 110 -10.08 -1.99 -12.73
C VAL A 110 -10.28 -1.70 -14.22
N ILE A 111 -9.93 -0.50 -14.67
CA ILE A 111 -10.02 -0.11 -16.08
C ILE A 111 -9.13 -1.01 -16.95
N GLN A 112 -7.87 -1.20 -16.58
CA GLN A 112 -6.94 -2.07 -17.31
C GLN A 112 -7.42 -3.51 -17.36
N TRP A 113 -7.93 -4.03 -16.24
CA TRP A 113 -8.49 -5.36 -16.18
C TRP A 113 -9.71 -5.51 -17.09
N THR A 114 -10.64 -4.55 -17.05
CA THR A 114 -11.84 -4.55 -17.92
C THR A 114 -11.46 -4.51 -19.39
N LEU A 115 -10.49 -3.67 -19.78
CA LEU A 115 -9.98 -3.61 -21.15
C LEU A 115 -9.35 -4.94 -21.57
N LYS A 116 -8.53 -5.56 -20.70
CA LYS A 116 -7.93 -6.88 -20.95
C LYS A 116 -9.03 -7.94 -21.13
N GLN A 117 -10.07 -7.94 -20.30
CA GLN A 117 -11.18 -8.88 -20.46
C GLN A 117 -11.96 -8.63 -21.75
N ALA A 118 -12.21 -7.37 -22.11
CA ALA A 118 -12.90 -7.01 -23.36
C ALA A 118 -12.11 -7.50 -24.58
N MET A 119 -10.78 -7.33 -24.60
CA MET A 119 -9.91 -7.83 -25.67
C MET A 119 -9.90 -9.35 -25.79
N HIS A 120 -10.14 -10.08 -24.70
CA HIS A 120 -10.21 -11.55 -24.68
C HIS A 120 -11.65 -12.07 -24.70
N GLY A 121 -12.64 -11.22 -25.02
CA GLY A 121 -14.05 -11.63 -25.15
C GLY A 121 -14.70 -12.11 -23.86
N PHE A 122 -14.26 -11.61 -22.69
CA PHE A 122 -14.81 -11.96 -21.37
C PHE A 122 -14.88 -13.47 -21.08
N GLN A 123 -13.89 -14.24 -21.57
CA GLN A 123 -13.82 -15.70 -21.42
C GLN A 123 -13.51 -16.20 -19.99
N GLY A 124 -13.59 -15.32 -18.99
CA GLY A 124 -13.36 -15.62 -17.57
C GLY A 124 -11.90 -15.41 -17.13
N VAL A 125 -11.68 -15.40 -15.82
CA VAL A 125 -10.35 -15.22 -15.21
C VAL A 125 -9.68 -16.58 -15.01
N ARG A 126 -8.52 -16.79 -15.62
CA ARG A 126 -7.63 -17.94 -15.34
C ARG A 126 -6.41 -17.46 -14.55
N GLY A 127 -6.29 -17.82 -13.28
CA GLY A 127 -5.14 -17.48 -12.43
C GLY A 127 -5.39 -16.34 -11.44
N ASN A 128 -4.31 -15.79 -10.88
CA ASN A 128 -4.35 -14.72 -9.88
C ASN A 128 -4.57 -13.35 -10.56
N PHE A 129 -5.12 -12.38 -9.82
CA PHE A 129 -5.40 -11.01 -10.30
C PHE A 129 -4.11 -10.16 -10.47
N GLU A 130 -3.24 -10.57 -11.39
CA GLU A 130 -2.08 -9.80 -11.87
C GLU A 130 -2.25 -9.34 -13.33
#